data_AF-A0A3C1BR74-F1
#
_entry.id   AF-A0A3C1BR74-F1
#
_cell.length_a   1.000
_cell.length_b   1.000
_cell.length_c   1.000
_cell.angle_alpha   90.00
_cell.angle_beta   90.00
_cell.angle_gamma   90.00
#
_symmetry.space_group_name_H-M   'P 1'
#
loop_
_entity.id
_entity.type
_entity.pdbx_description
1 polymer ?
#
loop_
_entity_poly.entity_id
_entity_poly.type
_entity_poly.pdbx_seq_one_letter_code
_entity_poly.pdbx_strand_id
1 'polypeptide(L)'
;QLESSAVFVYDGYPGGVGIVKRAFGRIRELLETTLNQVKYCGCEDGCPACIYSPKCGSGNYPLDKKGAVYLIQRLLEADLKEEEEKPVIKAENSGEVLVYDIETKYSAEDVGGWNNSHRMGVSVAVVYSMNTGEYVAYREEKINELTERLASARMILGFNNIGFDNKVLSGYGMPAFRGTFVFDMLADVRSLTGQRFSLEKLATATLNTGKSADGLMALQWYKEGRFDLIEEYCTKDVEVTKDLFMFGVNNGFIHAPVKDGSLIRIPVKWKEILASYL
;
A
#
# COMPACT_ATOMS: atom_id res chain seq x y z
N GLN A 1 -7.77 -6.96 -0.84
CA GLN A 1 -7.94 -6.97 -2.31
C GLN A 1 -9.43 -7.07 -2.57
N LEU A 2 -9.96 -6.39 -3.57
CA LEU A 2 -11.38 -6.57 -3.93
C LEU A 2 -11.54 -8.03 -4.39
N GLU A 3 -12.48 -8.77 -3.82
CA GLU A 3 -12.78 -10.17 -4.19
C GLU A 3 -13.54 -10.26 -5.53
N SER A 4 -13.48 -9.20 -6.34
CA SER A 4 -14.21 -9.03 -7.59
C SER A 4 -13.35 -8.28 -8.62
N SER A 5 -13.75 -8.37 -9.89
CA SER A 5 -13.20 -7.54 -10.95
C SER A 5 -13.50 -6.06 -10.66
N ALA A 6 -12.49 -5.21 -10.78
CA ALA A 6 -12.62 -3.79 -10.50
C ALA A 6 -11.81 -2.95 -11.50
N VAL A 7 -12.34 -1.76 -11.80
CA VAL A 7 -11.63 -0.72 -12.54
C VAL A 7 -11.29 0.40 -11.56
N PHE A 8 -10.01 0.74 -11.47
CA PHE A 8 -9.55 1.84 -10.64
C PHE A 8 -9.28 3.08 -11.50
N VAL A 9 -9.86 4.20 -11.11
CA VAL A 9 -9.59 5.51 -11.71
C VAL A 9 -8.84 6.34 -10.69
N TYR A 10 -7.69 6.90 -11.07
CA TYR A 10 -6.85 7.70 -10.19
C TYR A 10 -6.19 8.84 -10.99
N ASP A 11 -5.79 9.89 -10.27
CA ASP A 11 -5.05 10.99 -10.87
C ASP A 11 -3.65 10.52 -11.28
N GLY A 12 -3.29 10.65 -12.56
CA GLY A 12 -1.99 10.23 -13.07
C GLY A 12 -0.79 11.10 -12.62
N TYR A 13 -1.04 12.14 -11.82
CA TYR A 13 -0.02 13.03 -11.28
C TYR A 13 0.34 12.60 -9.84
N PRO A 14 1.64 12.48 -9.48
CA PRO A 14 2.05 12.16 -8.12
C PRO A 14 1.43 13.10 -7.08
N GLY A 15 0.85 12.55 -6.00
CA GLY A 15 0.13 13.32 -4.97
C GLY A 15 -1.32 13.68 -5.32
N GLY A 16 -1.74 13.48 -6.58
CA GLY A 16 -3.10 13.77 -7.04
C GLY A 16 -3.37 15.26 -7.27
N VAL A 17 -4.26 15.55 -8.21
CA VAL A 17 -4.69 16.92 -8.58
C VAL A 17 -6.17 17.17 -8.29
N GLY A 18 -6.87 16.17 -7.74
CA GLY A 18 -8.26 16.24 -7.32
C GLY A 18 -9.28 16.02 -8.44
N ILE A 19 -8.86 15.60 -9.63
CA ILE A 19 -9.77 15.37 -10.77
C ILE A 19 -10.67 14.18 -10.44
N VAL A 20 -10.07 13.05 -10.03
CA VAL A 20 -10.84 11.85 -9.67
C VAL A 20 -11.73 12.09 -8.47
N LYS A 21 -11.29 12.87 -7.47
CA LYS A 21 -12.14 13.24 -6.32
C LYS A 21 -13.42 13.95 -6.75
N ARG A 22 -13.32 14.87 -7.71
CA ARG A 22 -14.48 15.56 -8.28
C ARG A 22 -15.31 14.65 -9.19
N ALA A 23 -14.66 13.79 -9.97
CA ALA A 23 -15.31 12.84 -10.86
C ALA A 23 -16.10 11.77 -10.10
N PHE A 24 -15.65 11.36 -8.92
CA PHE A 24 -16.29 10.33 -8.10
C PHE A 24 -17.74 10.67 -7.78
N GLY A 25 -18.00 11.91 -7.33
CA GLY A 25 -19.36 12.40 -7.07
C GLY A 25 -20.21 12.64 -8.33
N ARG A 26 -19.64 12.49 -9.52
CA ARG A 26 -20.30 12.69 -10.82
C ARG A 26 -20.20 11.45 -11.72
N ILE A 27 -19.86 10.29 -11.15
CA ILE A 27 -19.53 9.10 -11.94
C ILE A 27 -20.69 8.66 -12.83
N ARG A 28 -21.92 8.76 -12.35
CA ARG A 28 -23.12 8.42 -13.11
C ARG A 28 -23.28 9.32 -14.35
N GLU A 29 -23.17 10.63 -14.19
CA GLU A 29 -23.24 11.61 -15.29
C GLU A 29 -22.15 11.37 -16.34
N LEU A 30 -20.93 11.05 -15.88
CA LEU A 30 -19.82 10.72 -16.76
C LEU A 30 -20.10 9.44 -17.56
N LEU A 31 -20.59 8.38 -16.92
CA LEU A 31 -20.95 7.12 -17.57
C LEU A 31 -22.08 7.30 -18.59
N GLU A 32 -23.12 8.08 -18.27
CA GLU A 32 -24.21 8.41 -19.20
C GLU A 32 -23.69 9.18 -20.42
N THR A 33 -22.80 10.15 -20.20
CA THR A 33 -22.15 10.92 -21.28
C THR A 33 -21.31 10.01 -22.17
N THR A 34 -20.48 9.14 -21.58
CA THR A 34 -19.68 8.15 -22.32
C THR A 34 -20.57 7.19 -23.10
N LEU A 35 -21.65 6.68 -22.50
CA LEU A 35 -22.60 5.79 -23.16
C LEU A 35 -23.16 6.43 -24.43
N ASN A 36 -23.60 7.70 -24.32
CA ASN A 36 -24.13 8.44 -25.47
C ASN A 36 -23.08 8.60 -26.57
N GLN A 37 -21.85 9.00 -26.22
CA GLN A 37 -20.76 9.15 -27.18
C GLN A 37 -20.45 7.85 -27.92
N VAL A 38 -20.39 6.73 -27.20
CA VAL A 38 -20.10 5.42 -27.81
C VAL A 38 -21.28 4.95 -28.66
N LYS A 39 -22.51 5.00 -28.13
CA LYS A 39 -23.72 4.49 -28.77
C LYS A 39 -24.04 5.20 -30.09
N TYR A 40 -23.92 6.53 -30.13
CA TYR A 40 -24.29 7.35 -31.28
C TYR A 40 -23.13 7.59 -32.27
N CYS A 41 -21.94 7.08 -31.99
CA CYS A 41 -20.84 7.12 -32.96
C CYS A 41 -21.20 6.30 -34.22
N GLY A 42 -20.91 6.80 -35.42
CA GLY A 42 -21.26 6.13 -36.68
C GLY A 42 -20.43 4.89 -37.06
N CYS A 43 -19.46 4.47 -36.23
CA CYS A 43 -18.63 3.29 -36.51
C CYS A 43 -19.30 1.97 -36.11
N GLU A 44 -18.88 0.86 -36.73
CA GLU A 44 -19.40 -0.48 -36.47
C GLU A 44 -18.74 -1.13 -35.25
N ASP A 45 -17.41 -1.31 -35.29
CA ASP A 45 -16.67 -2.06 -34.27
C ASP A 45 -16.01 -1.17 -33.21
N GLY A 46 -15.81 0.11 -33.51
CA GLY A 46 -15.09 1.06 -32.68
C GLY A 46 -14.18 1.96 -33.49
N CYS A 47 -13.89 3.16 -32.99
CA CYS A 47 -13.00 4.10 -33.66
C CYS A 47 -12.30 5.05 -32.67
N PRO A 48 -11.33 5.85 -33.15
CA PRO A 48 -10.64 6.84 -32.32
C PRO A 48 -11.55 7.82 -31.56
N ALA A 49 -12.74 8.11 -32.11
CA ALA A 49 -13.67 9.07 -31.52
C ALA A 49 -14.53 8.51 -30.40
N CYS A 50 -14.64 7.18 -30.26
CA CYS A 50 -15.55 6.57 -29.27
C CYS A 50 -14.86 5.68 -28.23
N ILE A 51 -13.93 4.81 -28.62
CA ILE A 51 -13.39 3.78 -27.69
C ILE A 51 -11.86 3.60 -27.77
N TYR A 52 -11.12 4.49 -28.43
CA TYR A 52 -9.65 4.44 -28.37
C TYR A 52 -9.13 4.98 -27.05
N SER A 53 -8.07 4.33 -26.57
CA SER A 53 -7.18 4.91 -25.59
C SER A 53 -5.86 5.32 -26.26
N PRO A 54 -5.40 6.57 -26.09
CA PRO A 54 -4.08 7.00 -26.56
C PRO A 54 -2.94 6.30 -25.80
N LYS A 55 -3.25 5.58 -24.71
CA LYS A 55 -2.29 4.83 -23.89
C LYS A 55 -2.49 3.31 -23.97
N CYS A 56 -3.18 2.81 -24.99
CA CYS A 56 -3.42 1.36 -25.14
C CYS A 56 -2.12 0.61 -25.49
N GLY A 57 -1.67 -0.28 -24.61
CA GLY A 57 -0.49 -1.13 -24.84
C GLY A 57 -0.68 -2.21 -25.92
N SER A 58 -1.94 -2.50 -26.29
CA SER A 58 -2.30 -3.52 -27.29
C SER A 58 -2.65 -2.92 -28.65
N GLY A 59 -2.35 -1.64 -28.89
CA GLY A 59 -2.60 -0.99 -30.19
C GLY A 59 -4.09 -0.82 -30.52
N ASN A 60 -4.97 -0.77 -29.51
CA ASN A 60 -6.43 -0.69 -29.67
C ASN A 60 -7.03 -1.84 -30.53
N TYR A 61 -6.51 -3.06 -30.39
CA TYR A 61 -7.06 -4.25 -31.06
C TYR A 61 -7.17 -5.45 -30.12
N PRO A 62 -8.30 -6.21 -30.13
CA PRO A 62 -9.53 -5.94 -30.88
C PRO A 62 -10.36 -4.80 -30.27
N LEU A 63 -11.23 -4.19 -31.07
CA LEU A 63 -12.24 -3.24 -30.63
C LEU A 63 -13.59 -3.92 -30.53
N ASP A 64 -14.36 -3.58 -29.50
CA ASP A 64 -15.74 -4.06 -29.35
C ASP A 64 -16.65 -2.96 -28.81
N LYS A 65 -17.22 -2.19 -29.73
CA LYS A 65 -18.21 -1.14 -29.42
C LYS A 65 -19.45 -1.71 -28.73
N LYS A 66 -19.92 -2.89 -29.12
CA LYS A 66 -21.12 -3.49 -28.53
C LYS A 66 -20.86 -3.93 -27.09
N GLY A 67 -19.71 -4.56 -26.85
CA GLY A 67 -19.22 -4.89 -25.52
C GLY A 67 -19.05 -3.66 -24.62
N ALA A 68 -18.48 -2.56 -25.16
CA ALA A 68 -18.36 -1.31 -24.43
C ALA A 68 -19.72 -0.73 -24.01
N VAL A 69 -20.69 -0.67 -24.93
CA VAL A 69 -22.06 -0.23 -24.63
C VAL A 69 -22.70 -1.11 -23.56
N TYR A 70 -22.59 -2.42 -23.71
CA TYR A 70 -23.13 -3.39 -22.75
C TYR A 70 -22.56 -3.15 -21.35
N LEU A 71 -21.24 -3.07 -21.20
CA LEU A 71 -20.59 -2.86 -19.90
C LEU A 71 -21.02 -1.55 -19.24
N ILE A 72 -21.06 -0.44 -19.99
CA ILE A 72 -21.47 0.86 -19.43
C ILE A 72 -22.93 0.82 -18.98
N GLN A 73 -23.83 0.17 -19.72
CA GLN A 73 -25.22 -0.01 -19.31
C GLN A 73 -25.33 -0.82 -18.01
N ARG A 74 -24.56 -1.93 -17.89
CA ARG A 74 -24.53 -2.73 -16.65
C ARG A 74 -24.02 -1.93 -15.46
N LEU A 75 -23.06 -1.03 -15.66
CA LEU A 75 -22.57 -0.13 -14.60
C LEU A 75 -23.61 0.92 -14.18
N LEU A 76 -24.46 1.38 -15.11
CA LEU A 76 -25.53 2.35 -14.82
C LEU A 76 -26.77 1.70 -14.18
N GLU A 77 -27.02 0.43 -14.48
CA GLU A 77 -28.06 -0.42 -13.89
C GLU A 77 -27.66 -0.96 -12.52
N ALA A 78 -26.36 -1.07 -12.25
CA ALA A 78 -25.88 -1.45 -10.93
C ALA A 78 -26.41 -0.45 -9.91
N ASP A 79 -27.01 -0.96 -8.85
CA ASP A 79 -27.27 -0.20 -7.64
C ASP A 79 -25.89 0.21 -7.11
N LEU A 80 -25.43 1.39 -7.52
CA LEU A 80 -24.38 2.11 -6.83
C LEU A 80 -25.00 2.45 -5.49
N LYS A 81 -24.98 1.48 -4.56
CA LYS A 81 -25.19 1.80 -3.15
C LYS A 81 -24.23 2.95 -2.90
N GLU A 82 -24.78 4.15 -2.66
CA GLU A 82 -24.05 5.13 -1.90
C GLU A 82 -23.55 4.33 -0.70
N GLU A 83 -22.24 4.18 -0.56
CA GLU A 83 -21.72 3.62 0.69
C GLU A 83 -22.39 4.48 1.75
N GLU A 84 -23.29 3.89 2.56
CA GLU A 84 -23.69 4.49 3.82
C GLU A 84 -22.38 4.96 4.42
N GLU A 85 -22.27 6.26 4.69
CA GLU A 85 -21.10 6.82 5.34
C GLU A 85 -20.95 6.05 6.64
N LYS A 86 -20.17 4.95 6.62
CA LYS A 86 -19.71 4.28 7.84
C LYS A 86 -19.19 5.42 8.68
N PRO A 87 -19.69 5.60 9.91
CA PRO A 87 -19.41 6.78 10.71
C PRO A 87 -17.92 7.00 10.60
N VAL A 88 -17.56 8.06 9.88
CA VAL A 88 -16.18 8.47 9.80
C VAL A 88 -15.96 8.94 11.21
N ILE A 89 -15.36 8.07 12.04
CA ILE A 89 -14.54 8.59 13.12
C ILE A 89 -13.58 9.49 12.36
N LYS A 90 -13.86 10.80 12.39
CA LYS A 90 -12.88 11.81 12.06
C LYS A 90 -11.84 11.62 13.13
N ALA A 91 -10.99 10.61 12.99
CA ALA A 91 -9.74 10.57 13.68
C ALA A 91 -9.08 11.86 13.20
N GLU A 92 -9.11 12.88 14.06
CA GLU A 92 -8.41 14.12 13.78
C GLU A 92 -6.99 13.70 13.42
N ASN A 93 -6.57 14.07 12.20
CA ASN A 93 -5.29 13.63 11.69
C ASN A 93 -4.22 14.09 12.69
N SER A 94 -3.49 13.16 13.29
CA SER A 94 -2.54 13.46 14.37
C SER A 94 -1.36 14.30 13.87
N GLY A 95 -1.19 14.41 12.55
CA GLY A 95 -0.03 15.04 11.93
C GLY A 95 1.23 14.17 11.97
N GLU A 96 1.16 12.97 12.57
CA GLU A 96 2.32 12.10 12.71
C GLU A 96 2.71 11.42 11.40
N VAL A 97 4.02 11.32 11.16
CA VAL A 97 4.63 10.41 10.19
C VAL A 97 5.21 9.24 10.97
N LEU A 98 4.63 8.06 10.78
CA LEU A 98 4.94 6.86 11.54
C LEU A 98 5.68 5.85 10.67
N VAL A 99 6.68 5.19 11.23
CA VAL A 99 7.32 3.99 10.67
C VAL A 99 6.92 2.81 11.53
N TYR A 100 6.49 1.71 10.95
CA TYR A 100 6.10 0.55 11.74
C TYR A 100 6.38 -0.76 11.03
N ASP A 101 6.40 -1.80 11.84
CA ASP A 101 6.52 -3.19 11.44
C ASP A 101 5.75 -4.06 12.46
N ILE A 102 5.32 -5.26 12.04
CA ILE A 102 4.64 -6.21 12.91
C ILE A 102 5.29 -7.60 12.82
N GLU A 103 5.29 -8.27 13.96
CA GLU A 103 5.55 -9.69 14.09
C GLU A 103 4.25 -10.46 14.33
N THR A 104 4.13 -11.66 13.76
CA THR A 104 2.88 -12.44 13.84
C THR A 104 2.89 -13.50 14.92
N LYS A 105 1.69 -13.99 15.28
CA LYS A 105 1.53 -15.13 16.21
C LYS A 105 1.64 -16.47 15.51
N TYR A 106 1.14 -16.52 14.28
CA TYR A 106 1.01 -17.73 13.48
C TYR A 106 1.73 -17.56 12.14
N SER A 107 2.28 -18.65 11.62
CA SER A 107 2.89 -18.68 10.29
C SER A 107 1.84 -18.70 9.18
N ALA A 108 2.28 -18.58 7.93
CA ALA A 108 1.41 -18.79 6.78
C ALA A 108 0.86 -20.22 6.76
N GLU A 109 1.65 -21.24 7.12
CA GLU A 109 1.16 -22.63 7.20
C GLU A 109 0.06 -22.78 8.25
N ASP A 110 0.24 -22.19 9.44
CA ASP A 110 -0.72 -22.27 10.55
C ASP A 110 -2.11 -21.73 10.18
N VAL A 111 -2.17 -20.71 9.30
CA VAL A 111 -3.43 -20.10 8.85
C VAL A 111 -3.96 -20.66 7.52
N GLY A 112 -3.29 -21.65 6.94
CA GLY A 112 -3.70 -22.25 5.66
C GLY A 112 -3.29 -21.46 4.42
N GLY A 113 -2.19 -20.70 4.49
CA GLY A 113 -1.52 -20.03 3.38
C GLY A 113 -1.59 -18.50 3.42
N TRP A 114 -0.78 -17.87 2.57
CA TRP A 114 -0.62 -16.40 2.49
C TRP A 114 -1.90 -15.62 2.13
N ASN A 115 -2.92 -16.27 1.59
CA ASN A 115 -4.22 -15.62 1.36
C ASN A 115 -4.98 -15.37 2.68
N ASN A 116 -4.59 -16.04 3.76
CA ASN A 116 -5.22 -15.96 5.07
C ASN A 116 -4.42 -15.11 6.08
N SER A 117 -3.57 -14.20 5.63
CA SER A 117 -2.71 -13.39 6.53
C SER A 117 -3.49 -12.63 7.62
N HIS A 118 -4.74 -12.24 7.37
CA HIS A 118 -5.64 -11.65 8.37
C HIS A 118 -5.91 -12.53 9.60
N ARG A 119 -5.57 -13.82 9.54
CA ARG A 119 -5.72 -14.77 10.65
C ARG A 119 -4.42 -15.00 11.41
N MET A 120 -3.30 -14.40 10.98
CA MET A 120 -1.98 -14.68 11.55
C MET A 120 -1.78 -14.07 12.93
N GLY A 121 -2.57 -13.03 13.26
CA GLY A 121 -2.48 -12.28 14.50
C GLY A 121 -1.16 -11.53 14.69
N VAL A 122 -1.13 -10.57 15.60
CA VAL A 122 0.05 -9.76 15.96
C VAL A 122 0.59 -10.23 17.29
N SER A 123 1.86 -10.62 17.34
CA SER A 123 2.57 -10.91 18.60
C SER A 123 3.12 -9.62 19.19
N VAL A 124 3.88 -8.86 18.41
CA VAL A 124 4.38 -7.52 18.73
C VAL A 124 4.30 -6.65 17.47
N ALA A 125 3.99 -5.38 17.63
CA ALA A 125 4.19 -4.35 16.61
C ALA A 125 5.00 -3.21 17.21
N VAL A 126 5.91 -2.63 16.45
CA VAL A 126 6.68 -1.47 16.88
C VAL A 126 6.38 -0.29 15.96
N VAL A 127 6.18 0.88 16.57
CA VAL A 127 5.96 2.14 15.86
C VAL A 127 7.03 3.14 16.27
N TYR A 128 7.72 3.72 15.30
CA TYR A 128 8.57 4.89 15.46
C TYR A 128 7.84 6.14 14.94
N SER A 129 7.80 7.20 15.74
CA SER A 129 7.27 8.50 15.30
C SER A 129 8.41 9.40 14.83
N MET A 130 8.39 9.83 13.56
CA MET A 130 9.37 10.79 13.05
C MET A 130 9.23 12.17 13.70
N ASN A 131 8.06 12.49 14.24
CA ASN A 131 7.78 13.77 14.87
C ASN A 131 8.40 13.87 16.27
N THR A 132 8.33 12.80 17.06
CA THR A 132 8.83 12.79 18.46
C THR A 132 10.18 12.09 18.61
N GLY A 133 10.54 11.21 17.67
CA GLY A 133 11.74 10.38 17.76
C GLY A 133 11.58 9.17 18.71
N GLU A 134 10.36 8.85 19.12
CA GLU A 134 10.09 7.78 20.08
C GLU A 134 9.65 6.49 19.41
N TYR A 135 10.08 5.36 19.99
CA TYR A 135 9.58 4.02 19.68
C TYR A 135 8.52 3.61 20.71
N VAL A 136 7.44 3.00 20.24
CA VAL A 136 6.39 2.42 21.08
C VAL A 136 6.10 1.01 20.59
N ALA A 137 6.22 0.03 21.48
CA ALA A 137 5.83 -1.34 21.23
C ALA A 137 4.38 -1.61 21.66
N TYR A 138 3.67 -2.37 20.85
CA TYR A 138 2.28 -2.78 21.06
C TYR A 138 2.22 -4.30 21.03
N ARG A 139 1.59 -4.89 22.06
CA ARG A 139 1.16 -6.28 22.04
C ARG A 139 -0.32 -6.35 21.65
N GLU A 140 -0.82 -7.56 21.38
CA GLU A 140 -2.20 -7.76 20.91
C GLU A 140 -3.25 -7.10 21.81
N GLU A 141 -3.06 -7.07 23.13
CA GLU A 141 -3.98 -6.42 24.07
C GLU A 141 -4.18 -4.92 23.81
N LYS A 142 -3.25 -4.26 23.11
CA LYS A 142 -3.29 -2.84 22.73
C LYS A 142 -3.47 -2.63 21.23
N ILE A 143 -3.96 -3.63 20.49
CA ILE A 143 -4.07 -3.56 19.03
C ILE A 143 -5.04 -2.46 18.56
N ASN A 144 -6.06 -2.15 19.36
CA ASN A 144 -6.99 -1.05 19.06
C ASN A 144 -6.25 0.31 19.13
N GLU A 145 -5.41 0.52 20.16
CA GLU A 145 -4.58 1.73 20.26
C GLU A 145 -3.62 1.86 19.07
N LEU A 146 -3.00 0.75 18.65
CA LEU A 146 -2.14 0.71 17.46
C LEU A 146 -2.91 1.09 16.19
N THR A 147 -4.04 0.42 15.94
CA THR A 147 -4.79 0.60 14.69
C THR A 147 -5.41 1.99 14.59
N GLU A 148 -5.90 2.56 15.69
CA GLU A 148 -6.36 3.95 15.77
C GLU A 148 -5.21 4.92 15.50
N ARG A 149 -4.04 4.72 16.11
CA ARG A 149 -2.86 5.57 15.89
C ARG A 149 -2.42 5.54 14.42
N LEU A 150 -2.28 4.35 13.83
CA LEU A 150 -1.92 4.20 12.41
C LEU A 150 -2.97 4.83 11.48
N ALA A 151 -4.26 4.67 11.76
CA ALA A 151 -5.35 5.22 10.95
C ALA A 151 -5.54 6.73 11.10
N SER A 152 -5.07 7.32 12.21
CA SER A 152 -5.09 8.76 12.45
C SER A 152 -3.84 9.49 11.93
N ALA A 153 -2.78 8.76 11.59
CA ALA A 153 -1.53 9.34 11.15
C ALA A 153 -1.67 10.11 9.83
N ARG A 154 -0.77 11.07 9.61
CA ARG A 154 -0.64 11.77 8.32
C ARG A 154 -0.05 10.86 7.27
N MET A 155 0.98 10.11 7.65
CA MET A 155 1.63 9.12 6.82
C MET A 155 2.07 7.94 7.68
N ILE A 156 1.90 6.72 7.13
CA ILE A 156 2.53 5.51 7.67
C ILE A 156 3.49 4.94 6.63
N LEU A 157 4.64 4.50 7.10
CA LEU A 157 5.74 3.94 6.33
C LEU A 157 6.03 2.53 6.86
N GLY A 158 6.16 1.56 5.96
CA GLY A 158 6.65 0.23 6.29
C GLY A 158 7.34 -0.45 5.10
N PHE A 159 7.79 -1.68 5.33
CA PHE A 159 8.37 -2.51 4.27
C PHE A 159 7.44 -3.69 3.97
N ASN A 160 6.80 -3.70 2.79
CA ASN A 160 5.77 -4.69 2.43
C ASN A 160 4.47 -4.59 3.25
N ASN A 161 4.21 -3.44 3.89
CA ASN A 161 3.06 -3.24 4.76
C ASN A 161 1.71 -3.28 4.03
N ILE A 162 1.62 -2.87 2.76
CA ILE A 162 0.41 -3.07 1.95
C ILE A 162 0.25 -4.57 1.60
N GLY A 163 1.37 -5.23 1.32
CA GLY A 163 1.42 -6.63 0.92
C GLY A 163 1.14 -7.62 2.07
N PHE A 164 1.40 -7.23 3.31
CA PHE A 164 1.41 -8.11 4.48
C PHE A 164 0.80 -7.46 5.73
N ASP A 165 1.47 -6.49 6.36
CA ASP A 165 1.13 -6.00 7.69
C ASP A 165 -0.31 -5.50 7.81
N ASN A 166 -0.75 -4.68 6.85
CA ASN A 166 -2.12 -4.17 6.79
C ASN A 166 -3.16 -5.27 6.59
N LYS A 167 -2.77 -6.39 5.96
CA LYS A 167 -3.65 -7.56 5.85
C LYS A 167 -3.75 -8.33 7.16
N VAL A 168 -2.69 -8.38 7.95
CA VAL A 168 -2.76 -8.98 9.30
C VAL A 168 -3.63 -8.10 10.20
N LEU A 169 -3.37 -6.78 10.19
CA LEU A 169 -4.13 -5.80 10.98
C LEU A 169 -5.62 -5.75 10.60
N SER A 170 -5.98 -6.03 9.34
CA SER A 170 -7.40 -6.09 8.95
C SER A 170 -8.17 -7.21 9.67
N GLY A 171 -7.49 -8.24 10.18
CA GLY A 171 -8.08 -9.26 11.05
C GLY A 171 -8.64 -8.72 12.37
N TYR A 172 -8.15 -7.55 12.80
CA TYR A 172 -8.60 -6.86 14.02
C TYR A 172 -9.65 -5.79 13.74
N GLY A 173 -10.21 -5.73 12.53
CA GLY A 173 -11.17 -4.69 12.16
C GLY A 173 -10.53 -3.31 11.95
N MET A 174 -9.25 -3.28 11.55
CA MET A 174 -8.52 -2.04 11.28
C MET A 174 -9.35 -1.08 10.40
N PRO A 175 -9.55 0.17 10.84
CA PRO A 175 -10.27 1.17 10.05
C PRO A 175 -9.59 1.38 8.69
N ALA A 176 -10.38 1.74 7.68
CA ALA A 176 -9.81 2.19 6.42
C ALA A 176 -8.93 3.43 6.66
N PHE A 177 -7.76 3.48 6.02
CA PHE A 177 -6.84 4.63 6.01
C PHE A 177 -7.44 5.85 5.26
N ARG A 178 -8.57 6.37 5.74
CA ARG A 178 -9.25 7.52 5.15
C ARG A 178 -8.52 8.79 5.59
N GLY A 179 -7.55 9.23 4.78
CA GLY A 179 -6.77 10.45 5.02
C GLY A 179 -5.34 10.22 5.51
N THR A 180 -4.93 8.96 5.68
CA THR A 180 -3.54 8.56 5.94
C THR A 180 -2.88 8.14 4.65
N PHE A 181 -1.72 8.71 4.34
CA PHE A 181 -0.91 8.23 3.23
C PHE A 181 -0.13 6.98 3.63
N VAL A 182 -0.36 5.86 2.93
CA VAL A 182 0.33 4.59 3.18
C VAL A 182 1.47 4.46 2.19
N PHE A 183 2.70 4.52 2.67
CA PHE A 183 3.89 4.30 1.87
C PHE A 183 4.49 2.92 2.15
N ASP A 184 4.55 2.10 1.10
CA ASP A 184 5.19 0.78 1.12
C ASP A 184 6.47 0.83 0.29
N MET A 185 7.61 0.75 0.99
CA MET A 185 8.91 0.86 0.35
C MET A 185 9.17 -0.26 -0.67
N LEU A 186 8.66 -1.46 -0.42
CA LEU A 186 8.84 -2.58 -1.33
C LEU A 186 8.00 -2.41 -2.59
N ALA A 187 6.77 -1.91 -2.44
CA ALA A 187 5.93 -1.58 -3.58
C ALA A 187 6.59 -0.49 -4.46
N ASP A 188 7.13 0.56 -3.86
CA ASP A 188 7.81 1.65 -4.57
C ASP A 188 9.05 1.13 -5.33
N VAL A 189 9.95 0.41 -4.65
CA VAL A 189 11.15 -0.18 -5.27
C VAL A 189 10.78 -1.14 -6.41
N ARG A 190 9.75 -1.96 -6.23
CA ARG A 190 9.27 -2.87 -7.28
C ARG A 190 8.70 -2.11 -8.47
N SER A 191 8.03 -0.99 -8.26
CA SER A 191 7.51 -0.14 -9.34
C SER A 191 8.63 0.46 -10.20
N LEU A 192 9.78 0.77 -9.57
CA LEU A 192 10.95 1.35 -10.23
C LEU A 192 11.82 0.32 -10.95
N THR A 193 11.91 -0.89 -10.40
CA THR A 193 12.88 -1.91 -10.85
C THR A 193 12.26 -3.12 -11.54
N GLY A 194 10.96 -3.36 -11.34
CA GLY A 194 10.29 -4.61 -11.71
C GLY A 194 10.68 -5.82 -10.84
N GLN A 195 11.58 -5.66 -9.87
CA GLN A 195 12.11 -6.74 -9.04
C GLN A 195 11.69 -6.61 -7.58
N ARG A 196 11.69 -7.74 -6.85
CA ARG A 196 11.46 -7.77 -5.40
C ARG A 196 12.80 -7.95 -4.69
N PHE A 197 13.09 -7.08 -3.73
CA PHE A 197 14.23 -7.19 -2.83
C PHE A 197 13.73 -7.37 -1.39
N SER A 198 14.51 -8.05 -0.54
CA SER A 198 14.22 -8.07 0.91
C SER A 198 14.76 -6.79 1.56
N LEU A 199 14.20 -6.43 2.71
CA LEU A 199 14.68 -5.31 3.53
C LEU A 199 16.18 -5.49 3.82
N GLU A 200 16.57 -6.67 4.30
CA GLU A 200 17.97 -7.03 4.58
C GLU A 200 18.90 -6.75 3.39
N LYS A 201 18.50 -7.13 2.16
CA LYS A 201 19.33 -6.94 0.97
C LYS A 201 19.51 -5.46 0.63
N LEU A 202 18.44 -4.67 0.71
CA LEU A 202 18.51 -3.23 0.44
C LEU A 202 19.28 -2.50 1.53
N ALA A 203 19.03 -2.84 2.80
CA ALA A 203 19.70 -2.26 3.95
C ALA A 203 21.20 -2.57 3.94
N THR A 204 21.59 -3.82 3.71
CA THR A 204 23.01 -4.21 3.62
C THR A 204 23.70 -3.46 2.48
N ALA A 205 23.07 -3.41 1.30
CA ALA A 205 23.64 -2.72 0.14
C ALA A 205 23.74 -1.19 0.31
N THR A 206 22.81 -0.59 1.06
CA THR A 206 22.68 0.87 1.15
C THR A 206 23.36 1.45 2.38
N LEU A 207 23.19 0.79 3.53
CA LEU A 207 23.60 1.27 4.85
C LEU A 207 24.84 0.51 5.39
N ASN A 208 25.31 -0.54 4.70
CA ASN A 208 26.35 -1.46 5.17
C ASN A 208 26.01 -2.11 6.52
N THR A 209 24.73 -2.38 6.78
CA THR A 209 24.28 -3.10 7.98
C THR A 209 24.68 -4.58 7.93
N GLY A 210 25.02 -5.17 9.07
CA GLY A 210 25.20 -6.62 9.20
C GLY A 210 23.88 -7.39 9.08
N LYS A 211 23.95 -8.73 9.02
CA LYS A 211 22.74 -9.58 9.00
C LYS A 211 21.90 -9.37 10.27
N SER A 212 20.63 -9.00 10.10
CA SER A 212 19.62 -9.06 11.17
C SER A 212 19.29 -10.53 11.45
N ALA A 213 18.76 -10.82 12.65
CA ALA A 213 18.33 -12.18 13.00
C ALA A 213 17.24 -12.69 12.02
N ASP A 214 17.08 -14.02 11.96
CA ASP A 214 16.10 -14.65 11.07
C ASP A 214 14.67 -14.44 11.63
N GLY A 215 13.76 -13.86 10.85
CA GLY A 215 12.37 -13.62 11.25
C GLY A 215 11.61 -14.90 11.62
N LEU A 216 12.09 -16.08 11.23
CA LEU A 216 11.58 -17.35 11.74
C LEU A 216 11.73 -17.52 13.26
N MET A 217 12.67 -16.80 13.89
CA MET A 217 12.86 -16.83 15.34
C MET A 217 11.71 -16.16 16.09
N ALA A 218 11.05 -15.14 15.53
CA ALA A 218 9.95 -14.44 16.19
C ALA A 218 8.75 -15.35 16.49
N LEU A 219 8.40 -16.24 15.55
CA LEU A 219 7.36 -17.26 15.74
C LEU A 219 7.72 -18.26 16.84
N GLN A 220 9.01 -18.63 16.95
CA GLN A 220 9.49 -19.50 18.01
C GLN A 220 9.43 -18.79 19.36
N TRP A 221 9.94 -17.56 19.45
CA TRP A 221 9.89 -16.76 20.67
C TRP A 221 8.47 -16.50 21.14
N TYR A 222 7.50 -16.34 20.23
CA TYR A 222 6.09 -16.23 20.60
C TYR A 222 5.59 -17.50 21.32
N LYS A 223 5.93 -18.69 20.80
CA LYS A 223 5.61 -19.98 21.44
C LYS A 223 6.28 -20.14 22.81
N GLU A 224 7.45 -19.53 23.00
CA GLU A 224 8.21 -19.53 24.25
C GLU A 224 7.82 -18.39 25.21
N GLY A 225 6.94 -17.47 24.81
CA GLY A 225 6.56 -16.29 25.59
C GLY A 225 7.66 -15.23 25.71
N ARG A 226 8.69 -15.27 24.84
CA ARG A 226 9.85 -14.37 24.81
C ARG A 226 9.56 -13.08 24.06
N PHE A 227 8.56 -12.33 24.51
CA PHE A 227 8.15 -11.06 23.89
C PHE A 227 9.25 -10.00 23.91
N ASP A 228 10.17 -10.08 24.88
CA ASP A 228 11.36 -9.23 24.97
C ASP A 228 12.22 -9.31 23.69
N LEU A 229 12.45 -10.53 23.19
CA LEU A 229 13.25 -10.75 21.99
C LEU A 229 12.51 -10.35 20.72
N ILE A 230 11.19 -10.58 20.66
CA ILE A 230 10.36 -10.16 19.54
C ILE A 230 10.34 -8.63 19.44
N GLU A 231 10.20 -7.93 20.58
CA GLU A 231 10.22 -6.47 20.64
C GLU A 231 11.57 -5.90 20.21
N GLU A 232 12.68 -6.46 20.68
CA GLU A 232 14.03 -6.06 20.25
C GLU A 232 14.22 -6.23 18.74
N TYR A 233 13.78 -7.38 18.21
CA TYR A 233 13.87 -7.68 16.78
C TYR A 233 13.02 -6.74 15.93
N CYS A 234 11.74 -6.60 16.26
CA CYS A 234 10.81 -5.72 15.53
C CYS A 234 11.26 -4.25 15.62
N THR A 235 11.80 -3.81 16.76
CA THR A 235 12.40 -2.48 16.90
C THR A 235 13.57 -2.29 15.94
N LYS A 236 14.41 -3.32 15.77
CA LYS A 236 15.53 -3.25 14.84
C LYS A 236 15.07 -3.15 13.38
N ASP A 237 14.03 -3.88 13.01
CA ASP A 237 13.48 -3.83 11.65
C ASP A 237 12.80 -2.49 11.34
N VAL A 238 12.12 -1.87 12.33
CA VAL A 238 11.63 -0.49 12.22
C VAL A 238 12.78 0.51 12.09
N GLU A 239 13.86 0.35 12.87
CA GLU A 239 15.06 1.21 12.77
C GLU A 239 15.68 1.13 11.38
N VAL A 240 15.90 -0.09 10.86
CA VAL A 240 16.47 -0.32 9.53
C VAL A 240 15.56 0.24 8.43
N THR A 241 14.25 0.05 8.55
CA THR A 241 13.25 0.60 7.61
C THR A 241 13.31 2.14 7.59
N LYS A 242 13.35 2.77 8.77
CA LYS A 242 13.48 4.22 8.92
C LYS A 242 14.80 4.73 8.34
N ASP A 243 15.93 4.10 8.68
CA ASP A 243 17.26 4.53 8.24
C ASP A 243 17.42 4.38 6.71
N LEU A 244 16.90 3.30 6.14
CA LEU A 244 16.91 3.09 4.68
C LEU A 244 16.07 4.16 3.97
N PHE A 245 14.88 4.45 4.50
CA PHE A 245 14.03 5.52 3.98
C PHE A 245 14.73 6.88 4.05
N MET A 246 15.31 7.22 5.20
CA MET A 246 16.00 8.49 5.39
C MET A 246 17.26 8.61 4.52
N PHE A 247 17.97 7.50 4.27
CA PHE A 247 19.05 7.49 3.28
C PHE A 247 18.52 7.90 1.89
N GLY A 248 17.42 7.29 1.44
CA GLY A 248 16.80 7.62 0.15
C GLY A 248 16.31 9.07 0.08
N VAL A 249 15.75 9.60 1.17
CA VAL A 249 15.36 11.01 1.29
C VAL A 249 16.57 11.95 1.15
N ASN A 250 17.67 11.64 1.83
CA ASN A 250 18.84 12.52 1.87
C ASN A 250 19.67 12.46 0.57
N ASN A 251 19.71 11.30 -0.08
CA ASN A 251 20.59 11.04 -1.21
C ASN A 251 19.89 11.00 -2.56
N GLY A 252 18.56 10.79 -2.59
CA GLY A 252 17.79 10.63 -3.83
C GLY A 252 17.95 9.26 -4.51
N PHE A 253 18.58 8.29 -3.84
CA PHE A 253 18.73 6.92 -4.32
C PHE A 253 18.96 5.95 -3.14
N ILE A 254 18.76 4.66 -3.39
CA ILE A 254 19.23 3.55 -2.54
C ILE A 254 20.07 2.58 -3.39
N HIS A 255 20.76 1.63 -2.75
CA HIS A 255 21.47 0.57 -3.43
C HIS A 255 20.71 -0.76 -3.36
N ALA A 256 20.86 -1.58 -4.40
CA ALA A 256 20.39 -2.95 -4.40
C ALA A 256 21.44 -3.88 -5.01
N PRO A 257 21.58 -5.11 -4.49
CA PRO A 257 22.45 -6.11 -5.09
C PRO A 257 21.78 -6.74 -6.32
N VAL A 258 22.53 -6.93 -7.40
CA VAL A 258 22.10 -7.74 -8.55
C VAL A 258 22.71 -9.15 -8.47
N LYS A 259 22.30 -10.04 -9.38
CA LYS A 259 22.63 -11.48 -9.33
C LYS A 259 24.13 -11.79 -9.31
N ASP A 260 24.96 -10.94 -9.91
CA ASP A 260 26.41 -11.11 -9.96
C ASP A 260 27.14 -10.55 -8.73
N GLY A 261 26.39 -10.02 -7.74
CA GLY A 261 26.94 -9.43 -6.52
C GLY A 261 27.31 -7.96 -6.65
N SER A 262 27.25 -7.36 -7.84
CA SER A 262 27.43 -5.92 -8.01
C SER A 262 26.24 -5.14 -7.43
N LEU A 263 26.48 -3.87 -7.09
CA LEU A 263 25.44 -2.98 -6.57
C LEU A 263 24.97 -2.03 -7.67
N ILE A 264 23.65 -1.90 -7.79
CA ILE A 264 23.01 -0.87 -8.62
C ILE A 264 22.45 0.24 -7.74
N ARG A 265 22.33 1.43 -8.32
CA ARG A 265 21.61 2.56 -7.71
C ARG A 265 20.18 2.59 -8.22
N ILE A 266 19.22 2.61 -7.30
CA ILE A 266 17.80 2.79 -7.58
C ILE A 266 17.48 4.25 -7.25
N PRO A 267 17.19 5.11 -8.24
CA PRO A 267 16.79 6.48 -7.98
C PRO A 267 15.42 6.52 -7.31
N VAL A 268 15.28 7.29 -6.23
CA VAL A 268 14.03 7.40 -5.47
C VAL A 268 13.62 8.86 -5.28
N LYS A 269 12.31 9.09 -5.12
CA LYS A 269 11.74 10.42 -4.90
C LYS A 269 11.22 10.63 -3.48
N TRP A 270 11.76 9.89 -2.51
CA TRP A 270 11.22 9.84 -1.15
C TRP A 270 11.31 11.18 -0.42
N LYS A 271 12.22 12.08 -0.82
CA LYS A 271 12.27 13.46 -0.33
C LYS A 271 11.00 14.25 -0.67
N GLU A 272 10.53 14.16 -1.91
CA GLU A 272 9.31 14.85 -2.38
C GLU A 272 8.08 14.30 -1.66
N ILE A 273 8.07 12.97 -1.43
CA ILE A 273 7.03 12.28 -0.68
C ILE A 273 7.01 12.79 0.75
N LEU A 274 8.11 12.66 1.50
CA LEU A 274 8.18 13.07 2.90
C LEU A 274 7.83 14.56 3.08
N ALA A 275 8.32 15.43 2.21
CA ALA A 275 8.03 16.88 2.27
C ALA A 275 6.55 17.21 2.00
N SER A 276 5.77 16.30 1.42
CA SER A 276 4.32 16.48 1.27
C SER A 276 3.57 16.14 2.57
N TYR A 277 4.22 15.46 3.52
CA TYR A 277 3.60 14.89 4.72
C TYR A 277 4.24 15.32 6.06
N LEU A 278 5.34 16.09 6.05
CA LEU A 278 5.83 16.89 7.19
C LEU A 278 5.46 18.37 7.00
#